data_AF-A0A0J1ILQ3-F1
#
_entry.id   AF-A0A0J1ILQ3-F1
#
_cell.length_a   1.000
_cell.length_b   1.000
_cell.length_c   1.000
_cell.angle_alpha   90.00
_cell.angle_beta   90.00
_cell.angle_gamma   90.00
#
_symmetry.space_group_name_H-M   'P 1'
#
loop_
_entity.id
_entity.type
_entity.pdbx_description
1 polymer ?
#
loop_
_entity_poly.entity_id
_entity_poly.type
_entity_poly.pdbx_seq_one_letter_code
_entity_poly.pdbx_strand_id
1 'polypeptide(L)'
;MKLFIEYILDEIEQIGLKKGFRTSLSSSKNEENYLRGTLQYFDKDFFIHFVLFFSYPEKNPNLTYTFWILNHHGNEQLLKNANDKESEEAENKKKKIDLIKEHCLSEINVNISKGEEIQKLFKKIETVLSKEVIMS
;
A
#
# COMPACT_ATOMS: atom_id res chain seq x y z
N MET A 1 -4.03 -4.79 -22.47
CA MET A 1 -2.92 -3.81 -22.35
C MET A 1 -2.84 -3.41 -20.89
N LYS A 2 -1.69 -3.63 -20.24
CA LYS A 2 -1.49 -3.23 -18.84
C LYS A 2 -1.29 -1.71 -18.74
N LEU A 3 -1.81 -1.08 -17.70
CA LEU A 3 -1.52 0.32 -17.35
C LEU A 3 -0.09 0.42 -16.80
N PHE A 4 0.58 1.56 -16.99
CA PHE A 4 1.97 1.72 -16.55
C PHE A 4 2.16 1.44 -15.04
N ILE A 5 1.20 1.85 -14.21
CA ILE A 5 1.19 1.55 -12.78
C ILE A 5 1.11 0.03 -12.48
N GLU A 6 0.48 -0.77 -13.33
CA GLU A 6 0.40 -2.22 -13.12
C GLU A 6 1.78 -2.88 -13.28
N TYR A 7 2.63 -2.38 -14.19
CA TYR A 7 4.03 -2.83 -14.25
C TYR A 7 4.83 -2.44 -12.99
N ILE A 8 4.57 -1.25 -12.44
CA ILE A 8 5.21 -0.83 -11.18
C ILE A 8 4.77 -1.73 -10.03
N LEU A 9 3.48 -2.09 -9.96
CA LEU A 9 2.94 -3.00 -8.95
C LEU A 9 3.49 -4.42 -9.11
N ASP A 10 3.65 -4.92 -10.34
CA ASP A 10 4.30 -6.21 -10.61
C ASP A 10 5.73 -6.22 -10.06
N GLU A 11 6.51 -5.15 -10.28
CA GLU A 11 7.88 -5.04 -9.74
C GLU A 11 7.90 -5.00 -8.21
N ILE A 12 6.99 -4.26 -7.60
CA ILE A 12 6.83 -4.21 -6.14
C ILE A 12 6.51 -5.60 -5.59
N GLU A 13 5.63 -6.34 -6.27
CA GLU A 13 5.30 -7.72 -5.92
C GLU A 13 6.55 -8.61 -5.96
N GLN A 14 7.34 -8.52 -7.03
CA GLN A 14 8.59 -9.28 -7.17
C GLN A 14 9.61 -8.95 -6.07
N ILE A 15 9.65 -7.72 -5.55
CA ILE A 15 10.50 -7.38 -4.40
C ILE A 15 10.09 -8.21 -3.17
N GLY A 16 8.79 -8.35 -2.90
CA GLY A 16 8.27 -9.19 -1.81
C GLY A 16 8.61 -10.66 -1.98
N LEU A 17 8.35 -11.21 -3.16
CA LEU A 17 8.63 -12.61 -3.48
C LEU A 17 10.12 -12.95 -3.32
N LYS A 18 11.03 -12.07 -3.77
CA LYS A 18 12.48 -12.23 -3.62
C LYS A 18 12.95 -12.22 -2.16
N LYS A 19 12.15 -11.66 -1.24
CA LYS A 19 12.41 -11.66 0.21
C LYS A 19 11.73 -12.83 0.94
N GLY A 20 11.09 -13.75 0.21
CA GLY A 20 10.46 -14.94 0.77
C GLY A 20 9.00 -14.75 1.22
N PHE A 21 8.42 -13.57 0.99
CA PHE A 21 7.00 -13.35 1.24
C PHE A 21 6.15 -13.95 0.13
N ARG A 22 4.89 -14.26 0.45
CA ARG A 22 3.79 -14.37 -0.50
C ARG A 22 3.12 -13.01 -0.63
N THR A 23 2.52 -12.77 -1.79
CA THR A 23 1.92 -11.47 -2.13
C THR A 23 0.48 -11.63 -2.60
N SER A 24 -0.39 -10.69 -2.22
CA SER A 24 -1.77 -10.62 -2.70
C SER A 24 -2.13 -9.19 -3.01
N LEU A 25 -2.43 -8.91 -4.29
CA LEU A 25 -2.90 -7.61 -4.75
C LEU A 25 -4.43 -7.63 -4.82
N SER A 26 -5.06 -6.78 -4.01
CA SER A 26 -6.48 -6.47 -4.11
C SER A 26 -6.64 -5.05 -4.64
N SER A 27 -7.10 -4.91 -5.89
CA SER A 27 -7.40 -3.61 -6.49
C SER A 27 -8.91 -3.44 -6.67
N SER A 28 -9.47 -2.29 -6.28
CA SER A 28 -10.85 -1.95 -6.61
C SER A 28 -10.89 -0.81 -7.64
N LYS A 29 -11.58 -1.06 -8.76
CA LYS A 29 -11.95 -0.03 -9.73
C LYS A 29 -13.22 0.66 -9.22
N ASN A 30 -13.10 1.53 -8.23
CA ASN A 30 -14.22 2.41 -7.91
C ASN A 30 -13.80 3.84 -8.24
N GLU A 31 -14.51 4.45 -9.19
CA GLU A 31 -14.21 5.78 -9.75
C GLU A 31 -14.35 6.92 -8.72
N GLU A 32 -14.91 6.62 -7.55
CA GLU A 32 -15.11 7.53 -6.42
C GLU A 32 -14.09 7.35 -5.29
N ASN A 33 -13.20 6.36 -5.36
CA ASN A 33 -12.31 5.99 -4.26
C ASN A 33 -10.90 6.56 -4.44
N TYR A 34 -10.43 7.37 -3.50
CA TYR A 34 -9.05 7.88 -3.47
C TYR A 34 -8.01 6.75 -3.37
N LEU A 35 -8.38 5.64 -2.72
CA LEU A 35 -7.56 4.43 -2.63
C LEU A 35 -7.84 3.48 -3.80
N ARG A 36 -6.78 3.09 -4.52
CA ARG A 36 -6.85 2.23 -5.70
C ARG A 36 -6.69 0.75 -5.38
N GLY A 37 -5.90 0.42 -4.37
CA GLY A 37 -5.72 -0.96 -3.98
C GLY A 37 -4.80 -1.14 -2.79
N THR A 38 -4.64 -2.40 -2.45
CA THR A 38 -3.86 -2.89 -1.32
C THR A 38 -3.04 -4.08 -1.78
N LEU A 39 -1.74 -4.04 -1.54
CA LEU A 39 -0.84 -5.18 -1.71
C LEU A 39 -0.41 -5.68 -0.33
N GLN A 40 -0.65 -6.95 -0.05
CA GLN A 40 -0.34 -7.58 1.22
C GLN A 40 0.85 -8.52 1.07
N TYR A 41 1.79 -8.46 2.00
CA TYR A 41 2.92 -9.38 2.13
C TYR A 41 2.69 -10.28 3.35
N PHE A 42 2.64 -11.58 3.12
CA PHE A 42 2.30 -12.57 4.15
C PHE A 42 3.17 -13.81 4.03
N ASP A 43 3.25 -14.61 5.08
CA ASP A 43 4.03 -15.85 5.08
C ASP A 43 3.18 -17.08 4.71
N LYS A 44 3.76 -18.27 4.85
CA LYS A 44 3.10 -19.54 4.55
C LYS A 44 1.90 -19.83 5.46
N ASP A 45 1.87 -19.22 6.65
CA ASP A 45 0.86 -19.38 7.68
C ASP A 45 -0.22 -18.28 7.60
N PHE A 46 -0.18 -17.48 6.51
CA PHE A 46 -1.09 -16.37 6.23
C PHE A 46 -1.02 -15.21 7.24
N PHE A 47 0.08 -15.11 7.98
CA PHE A 47 0.32 -13.94 8.82
C PHE A 47 0.74 -12.75 7.96
N ILE A 48 0.01 -11.63 8.05
CA ILE A 48 0.29 -10.42 7.30
C ILE A 48 1.37 -9.63 8.04
N HIS A 49 2.53 -9.50 7.39
CA HIS A 49 3.68 -8.76 7.89
C HIS A 49 3.63 -7.30 7.43
N PHE A 50 3.24 -7.08 6.17
CA PHE A 50 3.17 -5.73 5.60
C PHE A 50 1.95 -5.53 4.71
N VAL A 51 1.49 -4.29 4.68
CA VAL A 51 0.41 -3.83 3.81
C VAL A 51 0.83 -2.55 3.13
N LEU A 52 0.73 -2.52 1.80
CA LEU A 52 0.96 -1.36 0.96
C LEU A 52 -0.37 -0.88 0.38
N PHE A 53 -0.84 0.26 0.85
CA PHE A 53 -1.96 0.98 0.26
C PHE A 53 -1.47 1.93 -0.83
N PHE A 54 -2.17 2.03 -1.96
CA PHE A 54 -1.84 2.99 -3.01
C PHE A 54 -3.08 3.70 -3.55
N SER A 55 -2.95 5.00 -3.84
CA SER A 55 -4.05 5.87 -4.29
C SER A 55 -4.17 5.99 -5.81
N TYR A 56 -5.28 6.56 -6.28
CA TYR A 56 -5.37 7.10 -7.63
C TYR A 56 -4.60 8.42 -7.73
N PRO A 57 -4.10 8.77 -8.94
CA PRO A 57 -3.72 10.15 -9.19
C PRO A 57 -4.97 11.02 -9.08
N GLU A 58 -4.90 12.11 -8.30
CA GLU A 58 -5.99 13.10 -8.26
C GLU A 58 -6.31 13.59 -9.69
N LYS A 59 -7.56 14.04 -9.92
CA LYS A 59 -8.20 14.27 -11.24
C LYS A 59 -7.47 15.23 -12.24
N ASN A 60 -6.23 15.69 -11.99
CA ASN A 60 -5.26 16.24 -12.97
C ASN A 60 -3.85 16.46 -12.36
N PRO A 61 -2.72 16.49 -13.11
CA PRO A 61 -2.35 15.78 -14.34
C PRO A 61 -0.92 15.17 -14.30
N ASN A 62 -0.31 14.99 -13.12
CA ASN A 62 1.13 14.67 -13.04
C ASN A 62 1.46 13.20 -12.81
N LEU A 63 0.49 12.29 -12.97
CA LEU A 63 0.72 10.86 -12.74
C LEU A 63 1.37 10.59 -11.37
N THR A 64 1.01 11.37 -10.34
CA THR A 64 1.54 11.21 -8.99
C THR A 64 0.65 10.26 -8.19
N TYR A 65 1.25 9.21 -7.64
CA TYR A 65 0.61 8.22 -6.79
C TYR A 65 1.17 8.35 -5.37
N THR A 66 0.32 8.14 -4.37
CA THR A 66 0.75 8.03 -2.98
C THR A 66 0.70 6.58 -2.55
N PHE A 67 1.76 6.13 -1.89
CA PHE A 67 1.91 4.80 -1.33
C PHE A 67 2.07 4.92 0.19
N TRP A 68 1.28 4.17 0.95
CA TRP A 68 1.41 4.04 2.40
C TRP A 68 1.82 2.63 2.75
N ILE A 69 2.92 2.49 3.50
CA ILE A 69 3.42 1.20 3.97
C ILE A 69 3.09 1.05 5.45
N LEU A 70 2.41 -0.01 5.81
CA LEU A 70 2.12 -0.41 7.18
C LEU A 70 2.79 -1.75 7.47
N ASN A 71 3.27 -1.94 8.70
CA ASN A 71 3.60 -3.26 9.22
C ASN A 71 2.38 -3.93 9.86
N HIS A 72 2.58 -5.13 10.39
CA HIS A 72 1.58 -5.88 11.13
C HIS A 72 0.86 -5.03 12.18
N HIS A 73 1.62 -4.33 13.05
CA HIS A 73 1.03 -3.50 14.11
C HIS A 73 0.15 -2.38 13.54
N GLY A 74 0.62 -1.63 12.54
CA GLY A 74 -0.16 -0.58 11.90
C GLY A 74 -1.44 -1.12 11.27
N ASN A 75 -1.37 -2.29 10.62
CA ASN A 75 -2.52 -2.95 10.03
C ASN A 75 -3.56 -3.38 11.09
N GLU A 76 -3.11 -3.92 12.23
CA GLU A 76 -4.00 -4.29 13.34
C GLU A 76 -4.78 -3.08 13.89
N GLN A 77 -4.16 -1.90 13.96
CA GLN A 77 -4.86 -0.68 14.39
C GLN A 77 -5.98 -0.28 13.42
N LEU A 78 -5.78 -0.49 12.11
CA LEU A 78 -6.83 -0.23 11.11
C LEU A 78 -8.01 -1.19 11.26
N LEU A 79 -7.74 -2.47 11.53
CA LEU A 79 -8.79 -3.49 11.67
C LEU A 79 -9.65 -3.29 12.92
N LYS A 80 -9.03 -2.92 14.05
CA LYS A 80 -9.76 -2.63 15.30
C LYS A 80 -10.74 -1.48 15.13
N ASN A 81 -10.29 -0.39 14.50
CA ASN A 81 -11.13 0.78 14.25
C ASN A 81 -12.25 0.55 13.21
N ALA A 82 -12.14 -0.49 12.37
CA ALA A 82 -13.17 -0.85 11.39
C ALA A 82 -14.34 -1.63 12.03
N ASN A 83 -14.06 -2.46 13.03
CA ASN A 83 -15.09 -3.29 13.69
C ASN A 83 -15.99 -2.49 14.65
N ASP A 84 -15.55 -1.31 15.09
CA ASP A 84 -16.30 -0.48 16.06
C ASP A 84 -17.28 0.53 15.40
N LYS A 85 -17.35 0.61 14.06
CA LYS A 85 -18.16 1.63 13.35
C LYS A 85 -18.86 1.08 12.10
N GLU A 86 -19.93 0.31 12.31
CA GLU A 86 -20.84 -0.20 11.27
C GLU A 86 -21.94 0.78 10.81
N SER A 87 -21.81 2.09 11.05
CA SER A 87 -22.82 3.06 10.59
C SER A 87 -22.17 4.36 10.11
N GLU A 88 -22.54 4.77 8.88
CA GLU A 88 -22.27 6.03 8.16
C GLU A 88 -21.15 6.00 7.09
N GLU A 89 -21.56 5.75 5.84
CA GLU A 89 -20.69 5.50 4.67
C GLU A 89 -19.90 6.71 4.15
N ALA A 90 -20.24 7.95 4.53
CA ALA A 90 -19.55 9.15 4.05
C ALA A 90 -18.47 9.63 5.04
N GLU A 91 -18.75 9.63 6.35
CA GLU A 91 -17.81 10.07 7.38
C GLU A 91 -16.71 9.03 7.65
N ASN A 92 -16.98 7.74 7.41
CA ASN A 92 -15.99 6.66 7.51
C ASN A 92 -14.84 6.77 6.50
N LYS A 93 -15.06 7.42 5.34
CA LYS A 93 -14.10 7.46 4.22
C LYS A 93 -12.88 8.34 4.52
N LYS A 94 -13.10 9.55 5.03
CA LYS A 94 -12.03 10.48 5.43
C LYS A 94 -11.26 9.91 6.62
N LYS A 95 -12.00 9.36 7.59
CA LYS A 95 -11.45 8.63 8.75
C LYS A 95 -10.51 7.50 8.34
N LYS A 96 -10.80 6.72 7.28
CA LYS A 96 -9.94 5.60 6.88
C LYS A 96 -8.56 6.03 6.34
N ILE A 97 -8.51 7.07 5.50
CA ILE A 97 -7.21 7.58 5.01
C ILE A 97 -6.43 8.25 6.14
N ASP A 98 -7.12 8.99 7.00
CA ASP A 98 -6.49 9.62 8.16
C ASP A 98 -5.90 8.57 9.10
N LEU A 99 -6.60 7.45 9.32
CA LEU A 99 -6.10 6.31 10.08
C LEU A 99 -4.92 5.60 9.39
N ILE A 100 -4.98 5.42 8.07
CA ILE A 100 -3.85 4.87 7.29
C ILE A 100 -2.62 5.75 7.47
N LYS A 101 -2.78 7.07 7.36
CA LYS A 101 -1.70 8.05 7.55
C LYS A 101 -1.15 8.02 8.96
N GLU A 102 -2.00 7.92 9.97
CA GLU A 102 -1.62 7.87 11.38
C GLU A 102 -0.77 6.63 11.72
N HIS A 103 -1.10 5.49 11.13
CA HIS A 103 -0.47 4.21 11.46
C HIS A 103 0.52 3.70 10.40
N CYS A 104 0.78 4.47 9.34
CA CYS A 104 1.79 4.11 8.35
C CYS A 104 3.21 4.32 8.87
N LEU A 105 4.10 3.38 8.52
CA LEU A 105 5.54 3.51 8.71
C LEU A 105 6.14 4.53 7.74
N SER A 106 5.54 4.68 6.56
CA SER A 106 6.01 5.59 5.52
C SER A 106 4.88 5.94 4.57
N GLU A 107 4.77 7.22 4.27
CA GLU A 107 4.06 7.76 3.12
C GLU A 107 5.09 8.11 2.02
N ILE A 108 4.82 7.72 0.77
CA ILE A 108 5.71 7.95 -0.37
C ILE A 108 4.90 8.48 -1.53
N ASN A 109 5.22 9.70 -1.97
CA ASN A 109 4.62 10.30 -3.15
C ASN A 109 5.54 10.08 -4.35
N VAL A 110 4.99 9.54 -5.44
CA VAL A 110 5.75 9.08 -6.61
C VAL A 110 5.08 9.54 -7.87
N ASN A 111 5.76 10.39 -8.63
CA ASN A 111 5.40 10.70 -9.99
C ASN A 111 5.86 9.55 -10.91
N ILE A 112 4.92 8.75 -11.40
CA ILE A 112 5.23 7.59 -12.25
C ILE A 112 5.71 8.00 -13.65
N SER A 113 5.70 9.29 -14.03
CA SER A 113 6.40 9.75 -15.24
C SER A 113 7.91 9.92 -15.05
N LYS A 114 8.42 9.86 -13.81
CA LYS A 114 9.83 10.05 -13.49
C LYS A 114 10.47 8.75 -13.00
N GLY A 115 11.32 8.16 -13.84
CA GLY A 115 12.00 6.89 -13.53
C GLY A 115 12.78 6.91 -12.21
N GLU A 116 13.43 8.03 -11.87
CA GLU A 116 14.16 8.16 -10.60
C GLU A 116 13.26 8.05 -9.36
N GLU A 117 12.03 8.56 -9.42
CA GLU A 117 11.09 8.48 -8.29
C GLU A 117 10.58 7.03 -8.11
N ILE A 118 10.39 6.31 -9.21
CA ILE A 118 10.06 4.87 -9.19
C ILE A 118 11.21 4.06 -8.57
N GLN A 119 12.46 4.34 -8.94
CA GLN A 119 13.62 3.67 -8.35
C GLN A 119 13.76 3.96 -6.85
N LYS A 120 13.42 5.19 -6.42
CA LYS A 120 13.38 5.54 -4.98
C LYS A 120 12.26 4.78 -4.25
N LEU A 121 11.09 4.62 -4.86
CA LEU A 121 9.99 3.82 -4.33
C LEU A 121 10.44 2.37 -4.07
N PHE A 122 11.03 1.72 -5.07
CA PHE A 122 11.49 0.33 -4.95
C PHE A 122 12.52 0.15 -3.84
N LYS A 123 13.55 1.02 -3.79
CA LYS A 123 14.56 0.98 -2.73
C LYS A 123 13.95 1.18 -1.34
N LYS A 124 12.95 2.05 -1.21
CA LYS A 124 12.29 2.31 0.07
C LYS A 124 11.49 1.09 0.53
N ILE A 125 10.71 0.47 -0.36
CA ILE A 125 9.96 -0.76 -0.07
C ILE A 125 10.93 -1.88 0.32
N GLU A 126 12.00 -2.09 -0.45
CA GLU A 126 13.01 -3.11 -0.14
C GLU A 126 13.66 -2.89 1.23
N THR A 127 13.98 -1.63 1.56
CA THR A 127 14.56 -1.27 2.86
C THR A 127 13.60 -1.58 4.01
N VAL A 128 12.30 -1.28 3.84
CA VAL A 128 11.28 -1.56 4.87
C VAL A 128 11.14 -3.07 5.07
N LEU A 129 10.98 -3.83 3.98
CA LEU A 129 10.84 -5.29 4.06
C LEU A 129 12.07 -5.96 4.68
N SER A 130 13.27 -5.45 4.37
CA SER A 130 14.53 -6.04 4.90
C SER A 130 14.72 -5.81 6.40
N LYS A 131 14.08 -4.80 7.01
CA LYS A 131 14.19 -4.54 8.44
C LYS A 131 13.44 -5.56 9.30
N GLU A 132 12.33 -6.12 8.81
CA GLU A 132 11.57 -7.13 9.58
C GLU A 132 12.02 -8.57 9.37
N VAL A 133 12.63 -8.90 8.22
CA VAL A 133 13.23 -10.23 8.02
C VAL A 133 14.35 -10.51 9.06
N ILE A 134 14.92 -9.46 9.65
CA ILE A 134 15.95 -9.57 10.71
C ILE A 134 15.31 -9.78 12.10
N MET A 135 14.01 -9.51 12.24
CA MET A 135 13.26 -9.58 13.51
C MET A 135 12.33 -10.81 13.61
N SER A 136 12.29 -11.66 12.58
CA SER A 136 11.56 -12.93 12.51
C SER A 136 12.51 -14.12 12.60
#